data_AF-A0A9X0CHA5-F1
#
_entry.id   AF-A0A9X0CHA5-F1
#
_cell.length_a   1.000
_cell.length_b   1.000
_cell.length_c   1.000
_cell.angle_alpha   90.00
_cell.angle_beta   90.00
_cell.angle_gamma   90.00
#
_symmetry.space_group_name_H-M   'P 1'
#
loop_
_entity.id
_entity.type
_entity.pdbx_description
1 polymer ?
#
loop_
_entity_poly.entity_id
_entity_poly.type
_entity_poly.pdbx_seq_one_letter_code
_entity_poly.pdbx_strand_id
1 'polypeptide(L)' 'MLLLNHKMAATDAWENGLVMELLKPVNFMEQVDSRVKVMAAMPNKVLQDTKSLIKQLIKKLSETPTMKS' A
#
# COMPACT_ATOMS: atom_id res chain seq x y z
N MET A 1 -7.40 -15.41 -2.56
CA MET A 1 -6.17 -15.54 -3.38
C MET A 1 -5.34 -16.77 -3.02
N LEU A 2 -4.86 -16.93 -1.78
CA LEU A 2 -3.82 -17.94 -1.46
C LEU A 2 -4.23 -19.41 -1.59
N LEU A 3 -5.46 -19.78 -1.20
CA LEU A 3 -5.91 -21.18 -1.23
C LEU A 3 -6.57 -21.59 -2.56
N LEU A 4 -7.26 -20.66 -3.20
CA LEU A 4 -8.14 -20.95 -4.35
C LEU A 4 -7.64 -20.31 -5.66
N ASN A 5 -6.51 -19.60 -5.63
CA ASN A 5 -5.94 -18.86 -6.77
C ASN A 5 -6.95 -17.95 -7.52
N HIS A 6 -7.96 -17.44 -6.81
CA HIS A 6 -8.96 -16.58 -7.41
C HIS A 6 -8.35 -15.23 -7.80
N LYS A 7 -8.60 -14.79 -9.03
CA LYS A 7 -8.26 -13.43 -9.50
C LYS A 7 -9.14 -12.43 -8.75
N MET A 8 -8.55 -11.38 -8.22
CA MET A 8 -9.26 -10.32 -7.50
C MET A 8 -9.43 -9.12 -8.42
N ALA A 9 -10.63 -8.55 -8.48
CA ALA A 9 -10.85 -7.30 -9.19
C ALA A 9 -10.16 -6.14 -8.46
N ALA A 10 -9.84 -5.06 -9.18
CA ALA A 10 -9.18 -3.90 -8.56
C ALA A 10 -10.05 -3.28 -7.45
N THR A 11 -11.37 -3.25 -7.66
CA THR A 11 -12.37 -2.77 -6.68
C THR A 11 -12.29 -3.56 -5.39
N ASP A 12 -12.33 -4.89 -5.48
CA ASP A 12 -12.30 -5.77 -4.31
C ASP A 12 -10.95 -5.65 -3.59
N ALA A 13 -9.85 -5.52 -4.35
CA ALA A 13 -8.53 -5.29 -3.78
C ALA A 13 -8.44 -3.95 -3.03
N TRP A 14 -9.11 -2.91 -3.52
CA TRP A 14 -9.18 -1.62 -2.85
C TRP A 14 -10.01 -1.68 -1.56
N GLU A 15 -11.17 -2.33 -1.60
CA GLU A 15 -12.02 -2.54 -0.41
C GLU A 15 -11.32 -3.33 0.70
N ASN A 16 -10.44 -4.26 0.32
CA ASN A 16 -9.63 -5.05 1.26
C ASN A 16 -8.32 -4.37 1.67
N GLY A 17 -8.09 -3.11 1.28
CA GLY A 17 -6.90 -2.32 1.62
C GLY A 17 -5.61 -2.81 0.94
N LEU A 18 -5.70 -3.69 -0.06
CA LEU A 18 -4.56 -4.19 -0.83
C LEU A 18 -4.13 -3.19 -1.92
N VAL A 19 -5.09 -2.47 -2.49
CA VAL A 19 -4.87 -1.36 -3.42
C VAL A 19 -5.20 -0.05 -2.70
N MET A 20 -4.35 0.97 -2.87
CA MET A 20 -4.55 2.27 -2.21
C MET A 20 -5.65 3.10 -2.87
N GLU A 21 -5.78 3.03 -4.19
CA GLU A 21 -6.72 3.85 -4.94
C GLU A 21 -7.06 3.25 -6.31
N LEU A 22 -8.30 3.44 -6.75
CA LEU A 22 -8.77 3.05 -8.08
C LEU A 22 -8.54 4.17 -9.09
N LEU A 23 -7.90 3.81 -10.20
CA LEU A 23 -7.54 4.74 -11.26
C LEU A 23 -8.36 4.51 -12.51
N LYS A 24 -8.73 5.61 -13.19
CA LYS A 24 -9.43 5.52 -14.46
C LYS A 24 -8.51 4.93 -15.54
N PRO A 25 -8.94 3.90 -16.29
CA PRO A 25 -8.10 3.26 -17.31
C PRO A 25 -7.64 4.22 -18.41
N VAL A 26 -8.53 5.15 -18.81
CA VAL A 26 -8.33 6.06 -19.95
C VAL A 26 -7.08 6.93 -19.81
N ASN A 27 -6.74 7.31 -18.57
CA ASN A 27 -5.61 8.19 -18.26
C ASN A 27 -4.84 7.67 -17.05
N PHE A 28 -4.70 6.35 -16.94
CA PHE A 28 -4.04 5.71 -15.81
C PHE A 28 -2.61 6.23 -15.61
N MET A 29 -1.82 6.28 -16.68
CA MET A 29 -0.41 6.69 -16.60
C MET A 29 -0.25 8.16 -16.20
N GLU A 30 -1.12 9.05 -16.67
CA GLU A 30 -1.09 10.47 -16.31
C GLU A 30 -1.40 10.68 -14.83
N GLN A 31 -2.39 9.96 -14.30
CA GLN A 31 -2.71 10.01 -12.87
C GLN A 31 -1.58 9.44 -12.01
N VAL A 32 -0.92 8.36 -12.46
CA VAL A 32 0.27 7.81 -11.78
C VAL A 32 1.41 8.82 -11.78
N ASP A 33 1.73 9.41 -12.94
CA ASP A 33 2.79 10.41 -13.08
C ASP A 33 2.54 11.63 -12.19
N SER A 34 1.30 12.13 -12.16
CA SER A 34 0.91 13.23 -11.27
C SER A 34 1.17 12.90 -9.80
N ARG A 35 0.84 11.68 -9.34
CA ARG A 35 1.07 11.26 -7.96
C ARG A 35 2.55 11.12 -7.65
N VAL A 36 3.33 10.55 -8.56
CA VAL A 36 4.78 10.40 -8.40
C VAL A 36 5.44 11.77 -8.31
N LYS A 37 5.03 12.74 -9.13
CA LYS A 37 5.55 14.12 -9.06
C LYS A 37 5.27 14.79 -7.72
N VAL A 38 4.07 14.63 -7.17
CA VAL A 38 3.73 15.13 -5.82
C VAL A 38 4.61 14.47 -4.76
N MET A 39 4.79 13.16 -4.83
CA MET A 39 5.66 12.44 -3.88
C MET A 39 7.13 12.85 -4.02
N ALA A 40 7.63 13.02 -5.25
CA ALA A 40 9.00 13.42 -5.54
C ALA A 40 9.33 14.85 -5.09
N ALA A 41 8.32 15.72 -4.97
CA ALA A 41 8.48 17.06 -4.41
C ALA A 41 8.69 17.05 -2.88
N MET A 42 8.42 15.92 -2.20
CA MET A 42 8.65 15.81 -0.76
C MET A 42 10.13 15.58 -0.43
N PRO A 43 10.63 16.04 0.74
CA PRO A 43 12.00 15.76 1.14
C PRO A 43 12.28 14.26 1.25
N ASN A 44 13.31 13.78 0.53
CA ASN A 44 13.65 12.36 0.48
C ASN A 44 13.87 11.74 1.88
N LYS A 45 14.49 12.50 2.79
CA LYS A 45 14.69 12.04 4.17
C LYS A 45 13.37 11.72 4.88
N VAL A 46 12.36 12.58 4.72
CA VAL A 46 11.03 12.38 5.32
C VAL A 46 10.40 11.09 4.76
N LEU A 47 10.44 10.89 3.43
CA LEU A 47 9.91 9.67 2.80
C LEU A 47 10.60 8.40 3.32
N GLN A 48 11.93 8.44 3.49
CA GLN A 48 12.71 7.30 3.98
C GLN A 48 12.41 7.00 5.45
N ASP A 49 12.37 8.02 6.31
CA ASP A 49 12.09 7.87 7.73
C ASP A 49 10.67 7.34 7.95
N THR A 50 9.66 7.88 7.26
CA THR A 50 8.27 7.38 7.32
C THR A 50 8.18 5.92 6.88
N LYS A 51 8.83 5.54 5.77
CA LYS A 51 8.86 4.15 5.29
C LYS A 51 9.51 3.22 6.32
N SER A 52 10.61 3.65 6.94
CA SER A 52 11.31 2.88 7.97
C SER A 52 10.43 2.64 9.20
N LEU A 53 9.76 3.70 9.67
CA LEU A 53 8.86 3.63 10.82
C LEU A 53 7.70 2.64 10.58
N ILE A 54 7.05 2.71 9.41
CA ILE A 54 5.97 1.78 9.04
C ILE A 54 6.46 0.32 9.05
N LYS A 55 7.64 0.06 8.46
CA LYS A 55 8.22 -1.29 8.46
C LYS A 55 8.49 -1.82 9.86
N GLN A 56 9.02 -0.97 10.75
CA GLN A 56 9.27 -1.35 12.14
C GLN A 56 7.96 -1.63 12.89
N LEU A 57 6.92 -0.84 12.65
CA LEU A 57 5.59 -1.07 13.25
C LEU A 57 5.03 -2.42 12.82
N ILE A 58 5.05 -2.74 11.52
CA ILE A 58 4.57 -4.02 10.98
C ILE A 58 5.35 -5.18 11.60
N LYS A 59 6.69 -5.07 11.69
CA LYS A 59 7.52 -6.08 12.33
C LYS A 59 7.12 -6.30 13.79
N LYS A 60 6.97 -5.24 14.58
CA LYS A 60 6.54 -5.33 15.98
C LYS A 60 5.18 -6.01 16.13
N LEU A 61 4.21 -5.66 15.28
CA LEU A 61 2.87 -6.25 15.29
C LEU A 61 2.89 -7.75 14.97
N SER A 62 3.82 -8.19 14.11
CA SER A 62 3.99 -9.62 13.81
C SER A 62 4.68 -10.41 14.94
N GLU A 63 5.41 -9.73 15.83
CA GLU A 63 6.17 -10.35 16.93
C GLU A 63 5.39 -10.40 18.25
N THR A 64 4.32 -9.60 18.41
CA THR A 64 3.44 -9.67 19.59
C THR A 64 2.69 -11.01 19.62
N PRO A 65 2.91 -11.88 20.62
CA PRO A 65 2.17 -13.13 20.72
C PRO A 65 0.71 -12.82 21.04
N THR A 66 -0.20 -13.24 20.16
CA THR A 66 -1.62 -13.34 20.49
C THR A 66 -1.75 -14.34 21.63
N MET A 67 -1.93 -13.86 22.87
CA MET A 67 -2.36 -14.69 23.99
C MET A 67 -3.67 -15.36 23.57
N LYS A 68 -3.61 -16.65 23.28
CA LYS A 68 -4.80 -17.50 23.11
C LYS A 68 -5.47 -17.59 24.49
N SER A 69 -6.70 -17.10 24.58
CA SER A 69 -7.65 -17.49 25.62
C SER A 69 -8.21 -18.88 25.33
#